data_AF-A0A822G6T3-F1
#
_entry.id   AF-A0A822G6T3-F1
#
_cell.length_a   1.000
_cell.length_b   1.000
_cell.length_c   1.000
_cell.angle_alpha   90.00
_cell.angle_beta   90.00
_cell.angle_gamma   90.00
#
_symmetry.space_group_name_H-M   'P 1'
#
loop_
_entity.id
_entity.type
_entity.pdbx_description
1 polymer ?
#
loop_
_entity_poly.entity_id
_entity_poly.type
_entity_poly.pdbx_seq_one_letter_code
_entity_poly.pdbx_strand_id
1 'polypeptide(L)' 'NIKGDHCHPPEPEEIQIRTFKQVVKTRAISESTPIPQIYDEEAVRMDLSTLSIAALPSQRELS' A
#
# COMPACT_ATOMS: atom_id res chain seq x y z
N ASN A 1 10.40 7.28 21.70
CA ASN A 1 11.03 8.61 21.54
C ASN A 1 11.24 8.85 20.05
N ILE A 2 10.27 9.45 19.35
CA ILE A 2 10.43 9.81 17.94
C ILE A 2 10.19 11.30 17.86
N LYS A 3 11.27 12.07 17.96
CA LYS A 3 11.27 13.53 17.78
C LYS A 3 12.30 13.86 16.72
N GLY A 4 11.94 13.62 15.47
CA GLY A 4 12.35 14.45 14.36
C GLY A 4 11.12 15.27 13.99
N ASP A 5 11.20 16.59 14.10
CA ASP A 5 10.12 17.49 13.69
C ASP A 5 9.94 17.34 12.19
N HIS A 6 8.96 16.54 11.75
CA HIS A 6 8.61 16.43 10.35
C HIS A 6 7.85 17.70 9.98
N CYS A 7 8.47 18.61 9.22
CA CYS A 7 7.84 19.88 8.79
C CYS A 7 6.59 19.69 7.89
N HIS A 8 6.29 18.46 7.49
CA HIS A 8 5.09 18.10 6.74
C HIS A 8 4.73 16.63 7.02
N PRO A 9 3.44 16.26 6.94
CA PRO A 9 3.05 14.86 6.89
C PRO A 9 3.67 14.19 5.65
N PRO A 10 4.01 12.88 5.72
CA PRO A 10 4.50 12.16 4.56
C PRO A 10 3.45 12.14 3.46
N GLU A 11 3.90 12.24 2.21
CA GLU A 11 2.97 12.23 1.08
C GLU A 11 2.24 10.87 0.99
N PRO A 12 0.96 10.84 0.62
CA PRO A 12 0.19 9.60 0.53
C PRO A 12 0.84 8.53 -0.35
N GLU A 13 1.53 8.95 -1.42
CA GLU A 13 2.29 8.07 -2.30
C GLU A 13 3.47 7.42 -1.57
N GLU A 14 4.21 8.18 -0.75
CA GLU A 14 5.32 7.64 0.04
C GLU A 14 4.85 6.59 1.06
N ILE A 15 3.68 6.81 1.67
CA ILE A 15 3.07 5.85 2.60
C ILE A 15 2.71 4.56 1.87
N GLN A 16 2.15 4.65 0.67
CA GLN A 16 1.79 3.49 -0.15
C GLN A 16 3.04 2.70 -0.56
N ILE A 17 4.09 3.37 -1.05
CA ILE A 17 5.35 2.72 -1.42
C ILE A 17 5.99 2.03 -0.21
N ARG A 18 5.98 2.67 0.96
CA ARG A 18 6.51 2.06 2.20
C ARG A 18 5.71 0.83 2.59
N THR A 19 4.39 0.90 2.51
CA THR A 19 3.48 -0.21 2.83
C THR A 19 3.70 -1.38 1.89
N PHE A 20 3.73 -1.14 0.58
CA PHE A 20 4.03 -2.14 -0.44
C PHE A 20 5.35 -2.87 -0.17
N LYS A 21 6.43 -2.11 0.08
CA LYS A 21 7.75 -2.69 0.40
C LYS A 21 7.72 -3.55 1.66
N GLN A 22 6.95 -3.17 2.69
CA GLN A 22 6.83 -3.96 3.91
C GLN A 22 6.10 -5.28 3.67
N VAL A 23 5.01 -5.27 2.88
CA VAL A 23 4.27 -6.48 2.52
C VAL A 23 5.17 -7.44 1.74
N VAL A 24 5.81 -6.97 0.67
CA VAL A 24 6.70 -7.81 -0.15
C VAL A 24 7.84 -8.39 0.68
N LYS A 25 8.49 -7.58 1.53
CA LYS A 25 9.57 -8.06 2.41
C LYS A 25 9.09 -9.14 3.37
N THR A 26 7.91 -8.96 3.96
CA THR A 26 7.34 -9.92 4.90
C THR A 26 7.10 -11.25 4.20
N ARG A 27 6.43 -11.22 3.04
CA ARG A 27 6.14 -12.40 2.23
C ARG A 27 7.41 -13.11 1.76
N ALA A 28 8.42 -12.37 1.31
CA ALA A 28 9.70 -12.92 0.86
C ALA A 28 10.47 -13.68 1.96
N ILE A 29 10.23 -13.37 3.24
CA ILE A 29 10.83 -14.05 4.38
C ILE A 29 9.97 -15.25 4.82
N SER A 30 8.64 -15.12 4.77
CA SER A 30 7.71 -16.12 5.31
C SER A 30 7.29 -17.20 4.30
N GLU A 31 7.38 -16.93 3.01
CA GLU A 31 6.92 -17.80 1.94
C GLU A 31 8.10 -18.35 1.12
N SER A 32 7.91 -19.53 0.53
CA SER A 32 8.85 -20.06 -0.48
C SER A 32 8.61 -19.49 -1.88
N THR A 33 7.62 -18.60 -2.03
CA THR A 33 7.28 -17.95 -3.29
C THR A 33 8.47 -17.10 -3.77
N PRO A 34 8.88 -17.21 -5.05
CA PRO A 34 9.95 -16.38 -5.58
C PRO A 34 9.62 -14.89 -5.48
N ILE A 35 10.61 -14.07 -5.09
CA ILE A 35 10.43 -12.62 -4.93
C ILE A 35 9.80 -11.93 -6.17
N PRO A 36 10.21 -12.23 -7.42
CA PRO A 36 9.59 -11.61 -8.59
C PRO A 36 8.08 -11.87 -8.67
N GLN A 37 7.66 -13.09 -8.35
CA GLN A 37 6.24 -13.46 -8.34
C GLN A 37 5.47 -12.73 -7.23
N ILE A 38 6.07 -12.55 -6.04
CA ILE A 38 5.46 -11.75 -4.97
C ILE A 38 5.27 -10.29 -5.42
N TYR A 39 6.24 -9.71 -6.14
CA TYR A 39 6.09 -8.35 -6.68
C TYR A 39 4.94 -8.25 -7.68
N ASP A 40 4.83 -9.18 -8.62
CA ASP A 40 3.75 -9.19 -9.61
C ASP A 40 2.38 -9.33 -8.95
N GLU A 41 2.24 -10.25 -7.99
CA GLU A 41 1.01 -10.46 -7.23
C GLU A 41 0.59 -9.23 -6.42
N GLU A 42 1.53 -8.61 -5.71
CA GLU A 42 1.23 -7.44 -4.88
C GLU A 42 0.97 -6.18 -5.73
N ALA A 43 1.63 -6.02 -6.88
CA ALA A 43 1.38 -4.90 -7.79
C ALA A 43 -0.06 -4.93 -8.31
N VAL A 44 -0.51 -6.11 -8.76
CA VAL A 44 -1.91 -6.31 -9.20
C VAL A 44 -2.91 -6.05 -8.07
N ARG A 45 -2.62 -6.53 -6.84
CA ARG A 45 -3.48 -6.28 -5.68
C ARG A 45 -3.61 -4.79 -5.35
N MET A 46 -2.53 -4.03 -5.46
CA MET A 46 -2.53 -2.59 -5.16
C MET A 46 -3.33 -1.79 -6.19
N ASP A 47 -3.22 -2.12 -7.48
CA ASP A 47 -4.04 -1.53 -8.54
C ASP A 47 -5.53 -1.85 -8.36
N LEU A 48 -5.86 -3.11 -8.05
CA LEU A 48 -7.23 -3.53 -7.78
C LEU A 48 -7.83 -2.84 -6.54
N SER A 49 -7.04 -2.64 -5.49
CA SER A 49 -7.46 -1.91 -4.29
C SER A 49 -7.79 -0.46 -4.61
N THR A 50 -6.96 0.20 -5.41
CA THR A 50 -7.16 1.59 -5.85
C THR A 50 -8.43 1.72 -6.69
N LEU A 51 -8.63 0.81 -7.65
CA LEU A 51 -9.85 0.77 -8.47
C LEU A 51 -11.10 0.49 -7.64
N SER A 52 -11.00 -0.39 -6.63
CA SER A 52 -12.11 -0.71 -5.74
C SER A 52 -12.53 0.49 -4.89
N ILE A 53 -11.58 1.28 -4.38
CA ILE A 53 -11.88 2.53 -3.66
C ILE A 53 -12.49 3.58 -4.61
N ALA A 54 -11.97 3.71 -5.83
CA ALA A 54 -12.49 4.65 -6.81
C ALA A 54 -13.91 4.27 -7.31
N ALA A 55 -14.25 2.97 -7.29
CA ALA A 55 -15.56 2.46 -7.70
C ALA A 55 -16.63 2.51 -6.60
N LEU A 56 -16.27 2.81 -5.36
CA LEU A 56 -17.24 2.97 -4.28
C LEU A 56 -17.99 4.30 -4.45
N PRO A 57 -19.34 4.31 -4.46
CA PRO A 57 -20.10 5.55 -4.48
C PRO A 57 -19.76 6.36 -3.23
N SER A 58 -19.41 7.62 -3.42
CA SER A 58 -19.10 8.57 -2.35
C SER A 58 -20.26 8.58 -1.35
N GLN A 59 -20.04 8.12 -0.11
CA GLN A 59 -21.05 8.13 0.97
C GLN A 59 -21.48 9.55 1.40
N ARG A 60 -21.09 10.61 0.66
CA ARG A 60 -21.54 11.98 0.90
C ARG A 60 -22.89 12.33 0.28
N GLU A 61 -23.50 11.46 -0.53
CA GLU A 61 -24.79 11.73 -1.17
C GLU A 61 -26.01 11.15 -0.42
N LEU A 62 -25.82 10.70 0.83
CA LEU A 62 -26.88 10.24 1.72
C LEU A 62 -27.04 11.22 2.90
N SER A 63 -27.46 12.45 2.61
CA SER A 63 -27.90 13.42 3.62
C SER A 63 -29.08 14.23 3.11
#